data_AF-A0A0F9FMF0-F1
#
_entry.id   AF-A0A0F9FMF0-F1
#
_cell.length_a   1.000
_cell.length_b   1.000
_cell.length_c   1.000
_cell.angle_alpha   90.00
_cell.angle_beta   90.00
_cell.angle_gamma   90.00
#
_symmetry.space_group_name_H-M   'P 1'
#
loop_
_entity.id
_entity.type
_entity.pdbx_description
1 polymer ?
#
loop_
_entity_poly.entity_id
_entity_poly.type
_entity_poly.pdbx_seq_one_letter_code
_entity_poly.pdbx_strand_id
1 'polypeptide(L)'
;VMFARAGLDALAVDMVAANCELLEINARNCGVQIDVRQTWIEDMESLPPRDTVLIKSDVEGAEDEVVRACYDIITSSHPALVLECSPEFESYYPTMIDDLRALGYSADWEGQAITGSTLGDTQKNIWFH
;
A
#
# COMPACT_ATOMS: atom_id res chain seq x y z
N VAL A 1 1.07 6.19 9.00
CA VAL A 1 1.31 7.54 9.57
C VAL A 1 0.86 8.67 8.64
N MET A 2 1.20 8.65 7.34
CA MET A 2 0.84 9.71 6.39
C MET A 2 -0.66 10.03 6.35
N PHE A 3 -1.51 9.02 6.13
CA PHE A 3 -2.97 9.20 6.09
C PHE A 3 -3.56 9.72 7.42
N ALA A 4 -3.08 9.22 8.55
CA ALA A 4 -3.52 9.71 9.86
C ALA A 4 -3.17 11.20 10.08
N ARG A 5 -2.02 11.68 9.58
CA ARG A 5 -1.69 13.10 9.61
C ARG A 5 -2.59 13.95 8.71
N ALA A 6 -3.19 13.35 7.67
CA ALA A 6 -4.20 13.98 6.84
C ALA A 6 -5.61 13.93 7.46
N GLY A 7 -5.76 13.37 8.67
CA GLY A 7 -7.05 13.27 9.37
C GLY A 7 -7.90 12.08 8.97
N LEU A 8 -7.33 11.11 8.23
CA LEU A 8 -8.01 9.87 7.85
C LEU A 8 -7.90 8.81 8.96
N ASP A 9 -8.94 7.98 9.11
CA ASP A 9 -8.82 6.75 9.89
C ASP A 9 -7.81 5.81 9.21
N ALA A 10 -6.81 5.36 9.97
CA ALA A 10 -5.69 4.61 9.42
C ALA A 10 -5.49 3.31 10.17
N LEU A 11 -5.60 2.21 9.44
CA LEU A 11 -5.17 0.88 9.84
C LEU A 11 -3.88 0.53 9.10
N ALA A 12 -2.83 0.20 9.85
CA ALA A 12 -1.60 -0.34 9.31
C ALA A 12 -1.52 -1.85 9.61
N VAL A 13 -1.17 -2.63 8.60
CA VAL A 13 -1.02 -4.08 8.68
C VAL A 13 0.38 -4.48 8.24
N ASP A 14 1.03 -5.36 9.00
CA ASP A 14 2.33 -5.93 8.67
C ASP A 14 2.43 -7.36 9.25
N MET A 15 3.16 -8.26 8.60
CA MET A 15 3.39 -9.61 9.13
C MET A 15 4.43 -9.63 10.26
N VAL A 16 5.32 -8.63 10.28
CA VAL A 16 6.47 -8.53 11.18
C VAL A 16 6.11 -7.70 12.40
N ALA A 17 6.05 -8.34 13.56
CA ALA A 17 5.72 -7.69 14.84
C ALA A 17 6.62 -6.47 15.15
N ALA A 18 7.91 -6.54 14.82
CA ALA A 18 8.84 -5.43 15.03
C ALA A 18 8.49 -4.20 14.18
N ASN A 19 8.00 -4.39 12.95
CA ASN A 19 7.54 -3.29 12.10
C ASN A 19 6.27 -2.65 12.68
N CYS A 20 5.35 -3.47 13.20
CA CYS A 20 4.16 -2.98 13.89
C CYS A 20 4.52 -2.09 15.08
N GLU A 21 5.45 -2.52 15.93
CA GLU A 21 5.93 -1.72 17.07
C GLU A 21 6.55 -0.39 16.63
N LEU A 22 7.36 -0.41 15.57
CA LEU A 22 7.94 0.82 14.99
C LEU A 22 6.88 1.77 14.46
N LEU A 23 5.82 1.25 13.81
CA LEU A 23 4.70 2.07 13.34
C LEU A 23 3.97 2.75 14.49
N GLU A 24 3.71 2.04 15.59
CA GLU A 24 3.09 2.61 16.79
C GLU A 24 3.97 3.69 17.44
N ILE A 25 5.27 3.44 17.56
CA ILE A 25 6.24 4.44 18.06
C ILE A 25 6.21 5.69 17.18
N ASN A 26 6.28 5.51 15.86
CA ASN A 26 6.27 6.63 14.91
C ASN A 26 4.97 7.42 14.94
N ALA A 27 3.82 6.74 15.07
CA ALA A 27 2.53 7.39 15.23
C ALA A 27 2.48 8.25 16.49
N ARG A 28 2.91 7.70 17.64
CA ARG A 28 3.02 8.45 18.91
C ARG A 28 3.94 9.66 18.78
N ASN A 29 5.11 9.49 18.18
CA ASN A 29 6.07 10.59 17.97
C ASN A 29 5.52 11.68 17.04
N CYS A 30 4.64 11.31 16.10
CA CYS A 30 3.96 12.24 15.21
C CYS A 30 2.67 12.83 15.81
N GLY A 31 2.28 12.44 17.02
CA GLY A 31 1.04 12.89 17.66
C GLY A 31 -0.23 12.45 16.93
N VAL A 32 -0.18 11.31 16.22
CA VAL A 32 -1.33 10.73 15.52
C VAL A 32 -1.68 9.36 16.09
N GLN A 33 -2.95 8.99 15.97
CA GLN A 33 -3.42 7.66 16.29
C GLN A 33 -3.55 6.84 15.00
N ILE A 34 -3.06 5.61 15.03
CA ILE A 34 -3.27 4.60 14.00
C ILE A 34 -3.63 3.28 14.69
N ASP A 35 -4.52 2.50 14.10
CA ASP A 35 -4.67 1.09 14.48
C ASP A 35 -3.54 0.30 13.80
N VAL A 36 -2.86 -0.58 14.53
CA VAL A 36 -1.77 -1.40 13.99
C VAL A 36 -2.09 -2.84 14.29
N ARG A 37 -2.04 -3.69 13.25
CA ARG A 37 -2.31 -5.12 13.40
C ARG A 37 -1.20 -5.93 12.77
N GLN A 38 -0.72 -6.90 13.52
CA GLN A 38 0.07 -7.96 12.94
C GLN A 38 -0.89 -8.90 12.20
N THR A 39 -0.71 -9.07 10.88
CA THR A 39 -1.64 -9.83 10.05
C THR A 39 -0.87 -10.56 8.96
N TRP A 40 -1.12 -11.87 8.82
CA TRP A 40 -0.58 -12.69 7.75
C TRP A 40 -1.36 -12.49 6.45
N ILE A 41 -0.74 -12.76 5.30
CA ILE A 41 -1.35 -12.60 3.98
C ILE A 41 -2.68 -13.38 3.90
N GLU A 42 -2.72 -14.58 4.45
CA GLU A 42 -3.89 -15.46 4.46
C GLU A 42 -5.06 -14.92 5.31
N ASP A 43 -4.79 -13.99 6.23
CA ASP A 43 -5.79 -13.39 7.11
C ASP A 43 -6.28 -12.02 6.59
N MET A 44 -5.74 -11.52 5.47
CA MET A 44 -6.07 -10.19 4.93
C MET A 44 -7.54 -10.06 4.49
N GLU A 45 -8.19 -11.16 4.10
CA GLU A 45 -9.62 -11.21 3.75
C GLU A 45 -10.53 -10.76 4.90
N SER A 46 -10.05 -10.84 6.15
CA SER A 46 -10.81 -10.44 7.35
C SER A 46 -10.79 -8.94 7.64
N LEU A 47 -10.00 -8.18 6.88
CA LEU A 47 -9.86 -6.75 7.09
C LEU A 47 -11.12 -6.00 6.64
N PRO A 48 -11.52 -4.95 7.37
CA PRO A 48 -12.72 -4.20 7.03
C PRO A 48 -12.53 -3.44 5.69
N PRO A 49 -13.62 -3.20 4.93
CA PRO A 49 -13.59 -2.35 3.75
C PRO A 49 -12.98 -0.97 4.03
N ARG A 50 -12.35 -0.36 3.03
CA ARG A 50 -11.64 0.92 3.15
C ARG A 50 -11.93 1.80 1.94
N ASP A 51 -11.94 3.12 2.14
CA ASP A 51 -12.08 4.10 1.06
C ASP A 51 -10.74 4.39 0.36
N THR A 52 -9.63 4.14 1.05
CA THR A 52 -8.27 4.33 0.52
C THR A 52 -7.37 3.23 1.03
N VAL A 53 -6.58 2.64 0.14
CA VAL A 53 -5.63 1.57 0.44
C VAL A 53 -4.26 1.95 -0.12
N LEU A 54 -3.24 1.88 0.73
CA LEU A 54 -1.83 1.95 0.31
C LEU A 54 -1.24 0.55 0.46
N ILE A 55 -0.70 0.02 -0.62
CA ILE A 55 0.03 -1.25 -0.62
C ILE A 55 1.50 -0.92 -0.87
N LYS A 56 2.35 -1.41 0.02
CA LYS A 56 3.81 -1.31 -0.10
C LYS A 56 4.40 -2.71 0.07
N SER A 57 5.22 -3.12 -0.89
CA SER A 57 6.06 -4.33 -0.75
C SER A 57 7.52 -3.91 -0.72
N ASP A 58 8.23 -4.30 0.34
CA ASP A 58 9.69 -4.16 0.43
C ASP A 58 10.41 -5.36 -0.19
N VAL A 59 9.67 -6.36 -0.70
CA VAL A 59 10.21 -7.53 -1.38
C VAL A 59 9.92 -7.40 -2.87
N GLU A 60 10.98 -7.12 -3.63
CA GLU A 60 10.95 -7.16 -5.10
C GLU A 60 10.54 -8.56 -5.55
N GLY A 61 9.48 -8.67 -6.35
CA GLY A 61 8.94 -9.97 -6.73
C GLY A 61 7.54 -10.22 -6.18
N ALA A 62 7.24 -9.68 -5.00
CA ALA A 62 6.07 -10.05 -4.21
C ALA A 62 4.86 -9.11 -4.43
N GLU A 63 4.99 -8.06 -5.25
CA GLU A 63 3.95 -7.05 -5.39
C GLU A 63 2.60 -7.63 -5.85
N ASP A 64 2.60 -8.54 -6.83
CA ASP A 64 1.38 -9.21 -7.31
C ASP A 64 0.70 -10.05 -6.22
N GLU A 65 1.48 -10.74 -5.40
CA GLU A 65 0.95 -11.55 -4.29
C GLU A 65 0.26 -10.68 -3.24
N VAL A 66 0.87 -9.53 -2.88
CA VAL A 66 0.29 -8.62 -1.89
C VAL A 66 -0.97 -7.94 -2.45
N VAL A 67 -1.00 -7.58 -3.73
CA VAL A 67 -2.22 -7.02 -4.37
C VAL A 67 -3.34 -8.06 -4.40
N ARG A 68 -3.03 -9.32 -4.73
CA ARG A 68 -4.01 -10.43 -4.67
C ARG A 68 -4.52 -10.68 -3.25
N ALA A 69 -3.67 -10.57 -2.24
CA ALA A 69 -4.08 -10.69 -0.84
C ALA A 69 -5.10 -9.60 -0.43
N CYS A 70 -5.05 -8.43 -1.09
CA CYS A 70 -5.97 -7.33 -0.87
C CYS A 70 -7.21 -7.34 -1.79
N TYR A 71 -7.38 -8.37 -2.64
CA TYR A 71 -8.36 -8.34 -3.73
C TYR A 71 -9.81 -8.19 -3.25
N ASP A 72 -10.16 -8.79 -2.10
CA ASP A 72 -11.49 -8.66 -1.52
C ASP A 72 -11.79 -7.22 -1.08
N ILE A 73 -10.81 -6.52 -0.49
CA ILE A 73 -10.96 -5.10 -0.14
C ILE A 73 -11.09 -4.25 -1.41
N ILE A 74 -10.23 -4.52 -2.40
CA ILE A 74 -10.19 -3.80 -3.68
C ILE A 74 -11.55 -3.94 -4.41
N THR A 75 -12.11 -5.14 -4.47
CA THR A 75 -13.32 -5.40 -5.23
C THR A 75 -14.61 -5.07 -4.46
N SER A 76 -14.63 -5.22 -3.14
CA SER A 76 -15.84 -4.95 -2.34
C SER A 76 -16.07 -3.47 -2.06
N SER A 77 -15.01 -2.67 -1.90
CA SER A 77 -15.11 -1.24 -1.60
C SER A 77 -14.69 -0.32 -2.73
N HIS A 78 -13.99 -0.82 -3.75
CA HIS A 78 -13.41 -0.02 -4.82
C HIS A 78 -12.66 1.24 -4.29
N PRO A 79 -11.70 1.06 -3.36
CA PRO A 79 -10.95 2.15 -2.74
C PRO A 79 -10.14 2.94 -3.77
N ALA A 80 -9.80 4.19 -3.46
CA ALA A 80 -8.62 4.81 -4.05
C ALA A 80 -7.38 3.99 -3.66
N LEU A 81 -6.63 3.50 -4.65
CA LEU A 81 -5.52 2.57 -4.43
C LEU A 81 -4.19 3.24 -4.75
N VAL A 82 -3.23 3.11 -3.84
CA VAL A 82 -1.85 3.60 -4.02
C VAL A 82 -0.93 2.41 -3.91
N LEU A 83 -0.13 2.17 -4.96
CA LEU A 83 0.90 1.13 -4.97
C LEU A 83 2.27 1.80 -4.89
N GLU A 84 2.99 1.58 -3.79
CA GLU A 84 4.40 1.94 -3.66
C GLU A 84 5.25 0.74 -4.08
N CYS A 85 5.92 0.85 -5.22
CA CYS A 85 6.55 -0.27 -5.91
C CYS A 85 7.97 0.06 -6.40
N SER A 86 8.69 -0.99 -6.79
CA SER A 86 9.99 -0.88 -7.43
C SER A 86 9.93 -0.03 -8.72
N PRO A 87 11.02 0.67 -9.10
CA PRO A 87 11.00 1.58 -10.25
C PRO A 87 10.75 0.90 -11.61
N GLU A 88 10.96 -0.42 -11.71
CA GLU A 88 10.76 -1.21 -12.93
C GLU A 88 9.44 -2.02 -12.94
N PHE A 89 8.56 -1.77 -11.98
CA PHE A 89 7.31 -2.51 -11.77
C PHE A 89 6.46 -2.75 -13.03
N GLU A 90 6.32 -1.77 -13.92
CA GLU A 90 5.56 -1.93 -15.17
C GLU A 90 6.12 -3.00 -16.10
N SER A 91 7.45 -3.13 -16.14
CA SER A 91 8.13 -4.14 -16.94
C SER A 91 7.92 -5.53 -16.36
N TYR A 92 7.77 -5.63 -15.03
CA TYR A 92 7.64 -6.89 -14.31
C TYR A 92 6.19 -7.36 -14.15
N TYR A 93 5.22 -6.44 -14.06
CA TYR A 93 3.83 -6.76 -13.72
C TYR A 93 2.77 -6.13 -14.65
N PRO A 94 2.90 -6.24 -15.99
CA PRO A 94 1.91 -5.67 -16.92
C PRO A 94 0.51 -6.27 -16.71
N THR A 95 0.41 -7.57 -16.43
CA THR A 95 -0.86 -8.27 -16.21
C THR A 95 -1.64 -7.70 -15.02
N MET A 96 -0.95 -7.38 -13.92
CA MET A 96 -1.62 -6.86 -12.73
C MET A 96 -2.25 -5.48 -12.98
N ILE A 97 -1.58 -4.63 -13.76
CA ILE A 97 -2.13 -3.33 -14.16
C ILE A 97 -3.38 -3.53 -15.02
N ASP A 98 -3.34 -4.48 -15.96
CA ASP A 98 -4.49 -4.79 -16.82
C ASP A 98 -5.66 -5.40 -16.03
N ASP A 99 -5.39 -6.22 -15.02
CA ASP A 99 -6.41 -6.75 -14.11
C ASP A 99 -7.09 -5.62 -13.31
N LEU A 100 -6.32 -4.66 -12.77
CA LEU A 100 -6.88 -3.49 -12.08
C LEU A 100 -7.72 -2.62 -13.04
N ARG A 101 -7.26 -2.42 -14.29
CA ARG A 101 -8.04 -1.71 -15.31
C ARG A 101 -9.34 -2.44 -15.65
N ALA A 102 -9.32 -3.77 -15.73
CA ALA A 102 -10.51 -4.58 -15.96
C ALA A 102 -11.53 -4.47 -14.82
N LEU A 103 -11.08 -4.18 -13.59
CA LEU A 103 -11.93 -3.87 -12.45
C LEU A 103 -12.48 -2.43 -12.47
N GLY A 104 -12.10 -1.59 -13.44
CA GLY A 104 -12.58 -0.23 -13.60
C GLY A 104 -11.62 0.85 -13.11
N TYR A 105 -10.44 0.49 -12.61
CA TYR A 105 -9.46 1.47 -12.17
C TYR A 105 -8.79 2.21 -13.33
N SER A 106 -8.59 3.50 -13.12
CA SER A 106 -7.76 4.37 -13.94
C SER A 106 -6.47 4.70 -13.21
N ALA A 107 -5.31 4.50 -13.86
CA ALA A 107 -4.02 4.77 -13.25
C ALA A 107 -3.57 6.21 -13.55
N ASP A 108 -3.48 7.05 -12.52
CA ASP A 108 -2.87 8.37 -12.58
C ASP A 108 -1.37 8.28 -12.26
N TRP A 109 -0.57 8.64 -13.25
CA TRP A 109 0.89 8.57 -13.19
C TRP A 109 1.46 9.93 -12.78
N GLU A 110 1.57 10.20 -11.48
CA GLU A 110 2.46 11.25 -11.02
C GLU A 110 3.90 10.70 -10.97
N GLY A 111 4.53 10.68 -12.14
CA GLY A 111 5.93 10.29 -12.35
C GLY A 111 6.96 11.24 -11.73
N GLN A 112 6.74 11.75 -10.51
CA GLN A 112 7.83 12.19 -9.67
C GLN A 112 8.15 11.06 -8.70
N ALA A 113 9.23 10.32 -8.99
CA ALA A 113 9.94 9.63 -7.93
C ALA A 113 10.15 10.64 -6.81
N ILE A 114 9.53 10.43 -5.65
CA ILE A 114 9.89 11.20 -4.46
C ILE A 114 11.27 10.66 -4.11
N THR A 115 12.31 11.26 -4.70
CA THR A 115 13.68 10.88 -4.45
C THR A 115 13.96 11.17 -2.97
N GLY A 116 14.01 10.12 -2.16
CA GLY A 116 14.70 10.17 -0.87
C GLY A 116 16.17 10.42 -1.15
N SER A 117 16.57 11.69 -1.23
CA SER A 117 17.87 12.14 -1.73
C SER A 117 19.03 11.84 -0.77
N THR A 118 19.21 10.59 -0.37
CA THR A 118 20.37 10.15 0.43
C THR A 118 20.77 8.69 0.23
N LEU A 119 19.94 7.83 -0.36
CA LEU A 119 20.26 6.41 -0.61
C LEU A 119 19.65 6.03 -1.97
N GLY A 120 20.44 5.46 -2.88
CA GLY A 120 20.21 5.42 -4.33
C GLY A 120 19.05 4.56 -4.86
N ASP A 121 17.99 4.34 -4.08
CA ASP A 121 16.82 3.56 -4.48
C ASP A 121 15.61 4.47 -4.71
N THR A 122 15.18 4.60 -5.96
CA THR A 122 13.98 5.35 -6.34
C THR A 122 12.76 4.44 -6.30
N GLN A 123 11.96 4.47 -5.24
CA GLN A 123 10.63 3.86 -5.26
C GLN A 123 9.65 4.73 -6.07
N LYS A 124 8.72 4.08 -6.77
CA LYS A 124 7.64 4.72 -7.54
C LYS A 124 6.32 4.53 -6.80
N ASN A 125 5.44 5.52 -6.93
CA ASN A 125 4.06 5.44 -6.46
C ASN A 125 3.12 5.50 -7.67
N ILE A 126 2.21 4.54 -7.78
CA ILE A 126 1.16 4.50 -8.81
C ILE A 126 -0.18 4.70 -8.11
N TRP A 127 -0.95 5.69 -8.58
CA TRP A 127 -2.25 6.02 -8.04
C TRP A 127 -3.34 5.46 -8.95
N PHE A 128 -4.36 4.85 -8.36
CA PHE A 128 -5.50 4.29 -9.05
C PHE A 128 -6.80 4.88 -8.49
N HIS A 129 -7.69 5.32 -9.39
CA HIS A 129 -8.98 5.95 -9.12
C HIS A 129 -10.12 5.28 -9.87
#